data_AF-A0A6M3JBL2-F1
#
_entry.id   AF-A0A6M3JBL2-F1
#
_cell.length_a   1.000
_cell.length_b   1.000
_cell.length_c   1.000
_cell.angle_alpha   90.00
_cell.angle_beta   90.00
_cell.angle_gamma   90.00
#
_symmetry.space_group_name_H-M   'P 1'
#
loop_
_entity.id
_entity.type
_entity.pdbx_description
1 polymer ?
#
loop_
_entity_poly.entity_id
_entity_poly.type
_entity_poly.pdbx_seq_one_letter_code
_entity_poly.pdbx_strand_id
1 'polypeptide(L)'
;MRDAIQEGALAGTMAVYQSFLNYKSGVYHKLANDQLAGYHGITIVGVDDELGAWKLRNSWGEGWGMNGYCWLQFGDSEIEDESYAIMIDGAVEPDPPTPSPCNIGKGWARAQNVIPWALRRKGRLFYLDPPS
;
A
#
# COMPACT_ATOMS: atom_id res chain seq x y z
N MET A 1 -9.76 0.22 4.15
CA MET A 1 -8.37 0.73 4.25
C MET A 1 -8.05 1.45 5.56
N ARG A 2 -8.84 2.44 6.00
CA ARG A 2 -8.56 3.22 7.23
C ARG A 2 -8.43 2.37 8.49
N ASP A 3 -9.27 1.36 8.66
CA ASP A 3 -9.17 0.47 9.83
C ASP A 3 -8.00 -0.50 9.68
N ALA A 4 -7.80 -1.03 8.47
CA ALA A 4 -6.78 -2.03 8.20
C ALA A 4 -5.33 -1.49 8.37
N ILE A 5 -5.08 -0.22 8.09
CA ILE A 5 -3.73 0.37 8.28
C ILE A 5 -3.36 0.48 9.77
N GLN A 6 -4.35 0.47 10.68
CA GLN A 6 -4.11 0.43 12.13
C GLN A 6 -3.64 -0.96 12.59
N GLU A 7 -4.02 -2.01 11.87
CA GLU A 7 -3.64 -3.39 12.18
C GLU A 7 -2.27 -3.77 11.61
N GLY A 8 -1.85 -3.12 10.52
CA GLY A 8 -0.55 -3.35 9.90
C GLY A 8 -0.38 -2.66 8.56
N ALA A 9 0.82 -2.77 7.99
CA ALA A 9 1.10 -2.22 6.67
C ALA A 9 0.27 -2.92 5.59
N LEU A 10 -0.25 -2.13 4.64
CA LEU A 10 -1.02 -2.64 3.51
C LEU A 10 -0.15 -2.64 2.26
N ALA A 11 -0.30 -3.65 1.41
CA ALA A 11 0.25 -3.60 0.05
C ALA A 11 -0.84 -3.15 -0.92
N GLY A 12 -0.54 -2.14 -1.73
CA GLY A 12 -1.47 -1.62 -2.73
C GLY A 12 -0.82 -1.51 -4.10
N THR A 13 -1.65 -1.43 -5.12
CA THR A 13 -1.23 -1.01 -6.46
C THR A 13 -1.73 0.41 -6.69
N MET A 14 -0.92 1.26 -7.31
CA MET A 14 -1.34 2.62 -7.70
C MET A 14 -0.99 2.93 -9.15
N ALA A 15 -1.80 3.80 -9.75
CA ALA A 15 -1.49 4.46 -11.01
C ALA A 15 -0.36 5.49 -10.78
N VAL A 16 0.78 5.27 -11.43
CA VAL A 16 1.94 6.14 -11.40
C VAL A 16 1.93 7.03 -12.63
N TYR A 17 2.01 8.34 -12.41
CA TYR A 17 2.09 9.34 -13.47
C TYR A 17 3.50 9.90 -13.61
N GLN A 18 3.79 10.59 -14.72
CA GLN A 18 5.13 11.13 -14.99
C GLN A 18 5.60 12.12 -13.91
N SER A 19 4.68 12.91 -13.33
CA SER A 19 5.04 13.80 -12.21
C SER A 19 5.49 13.04 -10.96
N PHE A 20 4.94 11.84 -10.71
CA PHE A 20 5.28 11.04 -9.53
C PHE A 20 6.72 10.56 -9.54
N LEU A 21 7.27 10.25 -10.73
CA LEU A 21 8.67 9.85 -10.87
C LEU A 21 9.63 10.91 -10.31
N ASN A 22 9.23 12.18 -10.41
CA ASN A 22 9.99 13.34 -9.96
C ASN A 22 9.59 13.85 -8.58
N TYR A 23 8.74 13.14 -7.83
CA TYR A 23 8.31 13.53 -6.50
C TYR A 23 9.51 13.73 -5.54
N LYS A 24 9.45 14.80 -4.75
CA LYS A 24 10.49 15.17 -3.76
C LYS A 24 9.92 15.32 -2.36
N SER A 25 8.81 16.03 -2.20
CA SER A 25 8.22 16.31 -0.90
C SER A 25 6.78 16.80 -1.01
N GLY A 26 6.11 16.94 0.13
CA GLY A 26 4.73 17.43 0.23
C GLY A 26 3.70 16.32 0.05
N VAL A 27 2.43 16.69 -0.10
CA VAL A 27 1.36 15.76 -0.46
C VAL A 27 1.26 15.70 -1.98
N TYR A 28 1.59 14.55 -2.54
CA TYR A 28 1.45 14.26 -3.95
C TYR A 28 -0.04 14.17 -4.33
N HIS A 29 -0.34 14.79 -5.45
CA HIS A 29 -1.58 14.62 -6.20
C HIS A 29 -1.24 14.69 -7.69
N LYS A 30 -2.02 14.02 -8.52
CA LYS A 30 -1.87 14.02 -9.96
C LYS A 30 -2.12 15.41 -10.52
N LEU A 31 -1.23 15.85 -11.42
CA LEU A 31 -1.40 17.12 -12.12
C LEU A 31 -2.47 17.01 -13.22
N ALA A 32 -3.13 18.13 -13.52
CA ALA A 32 -4.02 18.21 -14.67
C ALA A 32 -3.25 17.90 -15.97
N ASN A 33 -3.76 16.96 -16.76
CA ASN A 33 -3.13 16.42 -17.99
C ASN A 33 -1.83 15.63 -17.79
N ASP A 34 -1.58 15.12 -16.59
CA ASP A 34 -0.44 14.23 -16.37
C ASP A 34 -0.60 12.90 -17.12
N GLN A 35 0.51 12.37 -17.59
CA GLN A 35 0.55 11.16 -18.40
C GLN A 35 0.76 9.94 -17.50
N LEU A 36 -0.08 8.93 -17.70
CA LEU A 36 0.09 7.64 -17.03
C LEU A 36 1.41 7.02 -17.47
N ALA A 37 2.31 6.75 -16.53
CA ALA A 37 3.56 6.04 -16.75
C ALA A 37 3.37 4.52 -16.62
N GLY A 38 2.43 4.09 -15.77
CA GLY A 38 2.07 2.69 -15.57
C GLY A 38 1.44 2.44 -14.19
N TYR A 39 1.34 1.18 -13.80
CA TYR A 39 0.92 0.78 -12.45
C TYR A 39 2.11 0.27 -11.66
N HIS A 40 2.14 0.57 -10.36
CA HIS A 40 3.24 0.17 -9.47
C HIS A 40 2.71 -0.35 -8.13
N GLY A 41 3.38 -1.37 -7.60
CA GLY A 41 3.11 -1.92 -6.27
C GLY A 41 3.82 -1.10 -5.20
N ILE A 42 3.09 -0.68 -4.17
CA ILE A 42 3.61 0.15 -3.08
C ILE A 42 3.12 -0.35 -1.72
N THR A 43 3.82 0.03 -0.65
CA THR A 43 3.42 -0.29 0.71
C THR A 43 2.84 0.94 1.38
N ILE A 44 1.60 0.86 1.84
CA ILE A 44 0.95 1.88 2.66
C ILE A 44 1.33 1.59 4.11
N VAL A 45 1.93 2.57 4.78
CA VAL A 45 2.50 2.42 6.13
C VAL A 45 1.87 3.36 7.15
N GLY A 46 0.95 4.22 6.72
CA GLY A 46 0.27 5.14 7.61
C GLY A 46 -0.78 5.98 6.91
N VAL A 47 -1.50 6.74 7.70
CA VAL A 47 -2.56 7.66 7.29
C VAL A 47 -2.45 8.91 8.13
N ASP A 48 -2.75 10.05 7.53
CA ASP A 48 -2.88 11.33 8.22
C ASP A 48 -4.16 12.00 7.73
N ASP A 49 -5.18 12.04 8.59
CA ASP A 49 -6.48 12.60 8.26
C ASP A 49 -6.48 14.13 8.25
N GLU A 50 -5.56 14.78 8.98
CA GLU A 50 -5.41 16.25 8.94
C GLU A 50 -4.79 16.69 7.61
N LEU A 51 -3.84 15.92 7.10
CA LEU A 51 -3.27 16.11 5.75
C LEU A 51 -4.16 15.55 4.64
N GLY A 52 -5.13 14.71 4.96
CA GLY A 52 -5.97 14.00 3.99
C GLY A 52 -5.15 13.09 3.07
N ALA A 53 -4.15 12.39 3.62
CA ALA A 53 -3.14 11.68 2.84
C ALA A 53 -2.71 10.31 3.41
N TRP A 54 -2.37 9.40 2.51
CA TRP A 54 -1.74 8.11 2.80
C TRP A 54 -0.22 8.25 2.83
N LYS A 55 0.42 7.66 3.85
CA LYS A 55 1.88 7.53 3.89
C LYS A 55 2.30 6.27 3.16
N LEU A 56 3.09 6.43 2.11
CA LEU A 56 3.57 5.36 1.27
C LEU A 56 5.08 5.17 1.45
N ARG A 57 5.52 3.92 1.54
CA ARG A 57 6.93 3.53 1.44
C ARG A 57 7.20 2.97 0.05
N ASN A 58 8.09 3.62 -0.69
CA ASN A 58 8.49 3.18 -2.02
C ASN A 58 9.70 2.21 -1.96
N SER A 59 9.99 1.56 -3.08
CA SER A 59 11.09 0.59 -3.24
C SER A 59 12.24 1.13 -4.11
N TRP A 60 12.28 2.44 -4.39
CA TRP A 60 13.28 3.09 -5.24
C TRP A 60 14.48 3.68 -4.47
N GLY A 61 14.67 3.26 -3.23
CA GLY A 61 15.74 3.72 -2.35
C GLY A 61 15.44 5.04 -1.63
N GLU A 62 16.32 5.37 -0.68
CA GLU A 62 16.11 6.50 0.23
C GLU A 62 16.32 7.87 -0.44
N GLY A 63 17.07 7.93 -1.55
CA GLY A 63 17.30 9.17 -2.30
C GLY A 63 16.07 9.68 -3.08
N TRP A 64 14.99 8.90 -3.11
CA TRP A 64 13.74 9.29 -3.77
C TRP A 64 12.71 9.83 -2.76
N GLY A 65 11.97 10.87 -3.16
CA GLY A 65 10.96 11.47 -2.29
C GLY A 65 11.52 11.94 -0.95
N MET A 66 10.79 11.65 0.12
CA MET A 66 11.13 12.01 1.49
C MET A 66 11.78 10.81 2.18
N ASN A 67 13.07 10.58 1.95
CA ASN A 67 13.80 9.43 2.47
C ASN A 67 13.18 8.08 2.07
N GLY A 68 12.72 7.95 0.82
CA GLY A 68 12.03 6.76 0.30
C GLY A 68 10.51 6.74 0.55
N TYR A 69 9.96 7.80 1.16
CA TYR A 69 8.53 7.92 1.47
C TYR A 69 7.84 9.00 0.64
N CYS A 70 6.52 8.87 0.51
CA CYS A 70 5.65 9.84 -0.15
C CYS A 70 4.33 9.96 0.64
N TRP A 71 3.76 11.16 0.66
CA TRP A 71 2.37 11.35 1.06
C TRP A 71 1.51 11.43 -0.20
N LEU A 72 0.48 10.61 -0.31
CA LEU A 72 -0.45 10.60 -1.45
C LEU A 72 -1.83 11.06 -0.99
N GLN A 73 -2.43 12.02 -1.68
CA GLN A 73 -3.77 12.50 -1.37
C GLN A 73 -4.83 11.38 -1.44
N PHE A 74 -5.81 11.41 -0.55
CA PHE A 74 -6.95 10.48 -0.59
C PHE A 74 -7.71 10.55 -1.92
N GLY A 75 -8.16 9.40 -2.40
CA GLY A 75 -8.90 9.28 -3.66
C GLY A 75 -8.09 9.56 -4.94
N ASP A 76 -6.77 9.70 -4.86
CA ASP A 76 -5.91 9.88 -6.03
C ASP A 76 -5.10 8.63 -6.35
N SER A 77 -4.57 8.56 -7.58
CA SER A 77 -3.74 7.47 -8.10
C SER A 77 -4.33 6.06 -7.93
N GLU A 78 -5.65 5.93 -7.79
CA GLU A 78 -6.37 4.63 -7.74
C GLU A 78 -5.86 3.69 -6.62
N ILE A 79 -5.13 4.21 -5.64
CA ILE A 79 -4.54 3.41 -4.53
C ILE A 79 -5.62 2.73 -3.69
N GLU A 80 -6.82 3.31 -3.70
CA GLU A 80 -7.97 2.83 -2.93
C GLU A 80 -8.77 1.75 -3.67
N ASP A 81 -8.52 1.55 -4.97
CA ASP A 81 -9.27 0.63 -5.82
C ASP A 81 -8.70 -0.80 -5.77
N GLU A 82 -7.40 -0.95 -5.50
CA GLU A 82 -6.75 -2.26 -5.37
C GLU A 82 -5.69 -2.27 -4.24
N SER A 83 -6.15 -2.44 -3.00
CA SER A 83 -5.28 -2.61 -1.82
C SER A 83 -5.59 -3.88 -1.02
N TYR A 84 -4.54 -4.49 -0.50
CA TYR A 84 -4.56 -5.73 0.25
C TYR A 84 -3.86 -5.55 1.59
N ALA A 85 -4.50 -5.95 2.70
CA ALA A 85 -3.80 -6.10 3.96
C ALA A 85 -2.86 -7.30 3.87
N ILE A 86 -1.60 -7.09 4.25
CA ILE A 86 -0.70 -8.19 4.55
C ILE A 86 -0.79 -8.43 6.04
N MET A 87 -1.68 -9.33 6.43
CA MET A 87 -1.74 -9.81 7.81
C MET A 87 -0.72 -10.93 7.96
N ILE A 88 0.23 -10.76 8.90
CA ILE A 88 1.08 -11.85 9.35
C ILE A 88 0.27 -12.61 10.39
N ASP A 89 -0.38 -13.71 9.97
CA ASP A 89 -0.98 -14.66 10.91
C ASP A 89 0.16 -15.45 11.58
N GLY A 90 0.55 -14.99 12.75
CA GLY A 90 1.54 -15.65 13.60
C GLY A 90 2.35 -14.63 14.37
N ALA A 91 2.24 -14.68 15.70
CA ALA A 91 3.30 -14.13 16.54
C ALA A 91 4.61 -14.77 16.07
N VAL A 92 5.53 -13.96 15.53
CA VAL A 92 6.94 -14.34 15.56
C VAL A 92 7.31 -14.25 17.03
N GLU A 93 7.10 -15.34 17.76
CA GLU A 93 7.79 -15.53 19.02
C GLU A 93 9.28 -15.31 18.71
N PRO A 94 10.00 -14.42 19.43
CA PRO A 94 11.41 -14.24 19.18
C PRO A 94 12.08 -15.60 19.37
N ASP A 95 12.66 -16.14 18.30
CA ASP A 95 13.43 -17.37 18.38
C ASP A 95 14.47 -17.22 19.51
N PRO A 96 14.59 -18.19 20.44
CA PRO A 96 15.64 -18.14 21.44
C PRO A 96 16.99 -18.00 20.73
N PRO A 97 17.94 -17.20 21.26
CA PRO A 97 19.19 -16.89 20.57
C PRO A 97 19.96 -18.20 20.34
N THR A 98 19.89 -18.72 19.12
CA THR A 98 20.70 -19.86 18.69
C THR A 98 21.73 -19.38 17.68
N PRO A 99 22.99 -19.79 17.81
CA PRO A 99 24.04 -19.34 16.91
C PRO A 99 23.97 -20.13 15.59
N SER A 100 23.51 -19.45 14.52
CA SER A 100 23.75 -19.74 13.09
C SER A 100 23.04 -20.94 12.43
N PRO A 101 22.94 -20.99 11.07
CA PRO A 101 22.56 -19.92 10.14
C PRO A 101 21.32 -20.30 9.28
N CYS A 102 20.53 -19.29 8.89
CA CYS A 102 19.54 -19.30 7.80
C CYS A 102 18.54 -20.48 7.75
N ASN A 103 17.45 -20.37 8.53
CA ASN A 103 16.16 -20.92 8.11
C ASN A 103 15.25 -19.74 7.80
N ILE A 104 14.93 -19.54 6.52
CA ILE A 104 13.84 -18.65 6.11
C ILE A 104 12.56 -19.24 6.71
N GLY A 105 12.04 -18.62 7.77
CA GLY A 105 10.82 -19.04 8.44
C GLY A 105 9.68 -19.18 7.44
N LYS A 106 9.05 -20.36 7.38
CA LYS A 106 7.85 -20.61 6.57
C LYS A 106 6.62 -20.02 7.27
N GLY A 107 6.55 -18.70 7.34
CA GLY A 107 5.31 -17.99 7.65
C GLY A 107 4.45 -17.88 6.39
N TRP A 108 3.21 -18.33 6.46
CA TRP A 108 2.25 -18.12 5.37
C TRP A 108 1.58 -16.76 5.59
N ALA A 109 1.94 -15.75 4.80
CA ALA A 109 1.23 -14.47 4.83
C ALA A 109 -0.11 -14.60 4.10
N ARG A 110 -1.21 -14.13 4.71
CA ARG A 110 -2.54 -14.13 4.10
C ARG A 110 -2.86 -12.71 3.64
N ALA A 111 -2.95 -12.52 2.32
CA ALA A 111 -3.46 -11.28 1.76
C ALA A 111 -5.00 -11.27 1.87
N GLN A 112 -5.55 -10.29 2.59
CA GLN A 112 -6.99 -10.06 2.63
C GLN A 112 -7.33 -8.78 1.86
N ASN A 113 -8.36 -8.81 1.03
CA ASN A 113 -8.84 -7.60 0.35
C ASN A 113 -9.50 -6.69 1.40
N VAL A 114 -9.05 -5.45 1.50
CA VAL A 114 -9.51 -4.49 2.53
C VAL A 114 -10.53 -3.48 2.02
N ILE A 115 -11.06 -3.74 0.82
CA ILE A 115 -12.09 -2.95 0.15
C ILE A 115 -13.44 -3.60 0.42
N PRO A 116 -14.30 -3.00 1.28
CA PRO A 116 -15.52 -3.66 1.79
C PRO A 116 -16.53 -4.07 0.72
N TRP A 117 -16.50 -3.45 -0.47
CA TRP A 117 -17.44 -3.66 -1.57
C TRP A 117 -16.91 -4.57 -2.68
N ALA A 118 -15.66 -5.04 -2.60
CA ALA A 118 -15.05 -5.92 -3.59
C ALA A 118 -15.10 -7.39 -3.12
N LEU A 119 -16.14 -8.13 -3.54
CA LEU A 119 -16.28 -9.56 -3.21
C LEU A 119 -15.57 -10.45 -4.23
N ARG A 120 -14.65 -11.30 -3.76
CA ARG A 120 -14.00 -12.32 -4.60
C ARG A 120 -14.78 -13.63 -4.57
N ARG A 121 -15.44 -14.02 -5.67
CA ARG A 121 -15.95 -15.39 -5.90
C ARG A 121 -15.11 -16.07 -6.97
N LYS A 122 -14.49 -17.22 -6.63
CA LYS A 122 -13.72 -18.09 -7.54
C LYS A 122 -12.70 -17.35 -8.44
N GLY A 123 -11.94 -16.44 -7.86
CA GLY A 123 -10.82 -15.80 -8.57
C GLY A 123 -11.19 -14.67 -9.53
N ARG A 124 -12.46 -14.23 -9.58
CA ARG A 124 -12.89 -13.05 -10.34
C ARG A 124 -13.31 -11.94 -9.37
N LEU A 125 -12.82 -10.71 -9.60
CA LEU A 125 -13.29 -9.51 -8.91
C LEU A 125 -14.67 -9.12 -9.48
N PHE A 126 -15.60 -8.82 -8.58
CA PHE A 126 -16.90 -8.26 -8.92
C PHE A 126 -17.03 -6.92 -8.17
N TYR A 127 -17.24 -5.85 -8.93
CA TYR A 127 -17.62 -4.54 -8.41
C TYR A 127 -19.14 -4.53 -8.26
N LEU A 128 -19.66 -4.23 -7.07
CA LEU A 128 -21.07 -3.95 -6.87
C LEU A 128 -21.22 -2.42 -6.77
N ASP A 129 -22.15 -1.85 -7.54
CA ASP A 129 -22.41 -0.41 -7.55
C ASP A 129 -22.69 0.11 -6.13
N PRO A 130 -22.23 1.33 -5.78
CA PRO A 130 -22.43 1.91 -4.46
C PRO A 130 -23.93 2.16 -4.19
N PRO A 131 -24.39 1.99 -2.94
CA PRO A 131 -25.76 2.36 -2.58
C PRO A 131 -25.95 3.87 -2.67
N SER A 132 -27.10 4.27 -3.23
CA SER A 132 -27.59 5.65 -3.35
C SER A 132 -27.76 6.36 -2.02
#